data_AF-A0A2G9UTF6-F1
#
_entry.id   AF-A0A2G9UTF6-F1
#
_cell.length_a   1.000
_cell.length_b   1.000
_cell.length_c   1.000
_cell.angle_alpha   90.00
_cell.angle_beta   90.00
_cell.angle_gamma   90.00
#
_symmetry.space_group_name_H-M   'P 1'
#
loop_
_entity.id
_entity.type
_entity.pdbx_description
1 polymer ?
#
loop_
_entity_poly.entity_id
_entity_poly.type
_entity_poly.pdbx_seq_one_letter_code
_entity_poly.pdbx_strand_id
1 'polypeptide(L)'
;MTHLWKVFTSKQPCDVMVTTMYCYVMRLITSCSYTAHTTVLFGLLLERVIATRLVATYDKCTAVIGCVLLSLVLGFAVVLCIVKQHRYCMEEQAVYCSSLTAETFDDVLLVHILLFLMLIIALAVFGMLFFLNMKIRKRISHDVSKKYQASENLQALRVLRPMLILHFIGYPLYFVISLVFQGLKKILGSLIFRVLYSAIYVSVHRFD
;
A
#
# COMPACT_ATOMS: atom_id res chain seq x y z
N MET A 1 -3.24 13.80 13.86
CA MET A 1 -3.82 15.09 14.30
C MET A 1 -2.81 16.05 14.95
N THR A 2 -1.64 15.58 15.42
CA THR A 2 -0.64 16.44 16.09
C THR A 2 0.16 17.36 15.15
N HIS A 3 0.41 16.97 13.89
CA HIS A 3 1.17 17.80 12.94
C HIS A 3 0.38 19.00 12.44
N LEU A 4 -0.89 18.81 12.02
CA LEU A 4 -1.75 19.92 11.58
C LEU A 4 -2.00 20.90 12.72
N TRP A 5 -2.25 20.41 13.94
CA TRP A 5 -2.41 21.28 15.11
C TRP A 5 -1.15 22.10 15.41
N LYS A 6 0.05 21.47 15.37
CA LYS A 6 1.32 22.20 15.50
C LYS A 6 1.52 23.22 14.38
N VAL A 7 1.11 22.89 13.16
CA VAL A 7 1.17 23.81 12.01
C VAL A 7 0.27 25.03 12.23
N PHE A 8 -0.93 24.84 12.78
CA PHE A 8 -1.87 25.96 13.03
C PHE A 8 -1.53 26.79 14.28
N THR A 9 -0.80 26.24 15.24
CA THR A 9 -0.48 26.92 16.52
C THR A 9 0.94 27.47 16.60
N SER A 10 1.78 27.19 15.62
CA SER A 10 3.18 27.63 15.58
C SER A 10 3.31 29.10 15.18
N LYS A 11 4.05 29.89 15.99
CA LYS A 11 4.35 31.31 15.72
C LYS A 11 5.73 31.54 15.11
N GLN A 12 6.65 30.57 15.24
CA GLN A 12 8.01 30.64 14.72
C GLN A 12 8.29 29.49 13.75
N PRO A 13 9.00 29.73 12.64
CA PRO A 13 9.24 28.70 11.60
C PRO A 13 10.00 27.46 12.12
N CYS A 14 10.71 27.57 13.24
CA CYS A 14 11.42 26.47 13.88
C CYS A 14 10.51 25.56 14.73
N ASP A 15 9.35 26.04 15.17
CA ASP A 15 8.41 25.26 16.02
C ASP A 15 7.61 24.22 15.22
N VAL A 16 7.60 24.34 13.89
CA VAL A 16 6.94 23.40 12.97
C VAL A 16 7.71 22.09 12.86
N MET A 17 8.96 22.02 13.35
CA MET A 17 9.76 20.81 13.28
C MET A 17 9.17 19.67 14.10
N VAL A 18 9.29 18.47 13.55
CA VAL A 18 8.72 17.25 14.09
C VAL A 18 9.86 16.39 14.61
N THR A 19 9.63 15.71 15.74
CA THR A 19 10.63 14.81 16.28
C THR A 19 10.84 13.62 15.35
N THR A 20 12.11 13.20 15.19
CA THR A 20 12.49 12.13 14.28
C THR A 20 11.83 10.80 14.64
N MET A 21 11.61 10.54 15.94
CA MET A 21 10.88 9.38 16.43
C MET A 21 9.41 9.37 16.00
N TYR A 22 8.73 10.53 16.02
CA TYR A 22 7.35 10.62 15.54
C TYR A 22 7.29 10.29 14.04
N CYS A 23 8.23 10.82 13.25
CA CYS A 23 8.30 10.50 11.83
C CYS A 23 8.63 9.03 11.56
N TYR A 24 9.53 8.44 12.33
CA TYR A 24 9.83 7.00 12.25
C TYR A 24 8.59 6.15 12.49
N VAL A 25 7.84 6.41 13.57
CA VAL A 25 6.64 5.65 13.92
C VAL A 25 5.54 5.81 12.86
N MET A 26 5.27 7.04 12.42
CA MET A 26 4.27 7.29 11.37
C MET A 26 4.66 6.64 10.05
N ARG A 27 5.94 6.71 9.66
CA ARG A 27 6.47 6.04 8.47
C ARG A 27 6.35 4.51 8.60
N LEU A 28 6.66 3.95 9.77
CA LEU A 28 6.54 2.52 10.01
C LEU A 28 5.09 2.04 9.90
N ILE A 29 4.16 2.72 10.57
CA ILE A 29 2.73 2.37 10.54
C ILE A 29 2.21 2.41 9.10
N THR A 30 2.41 3.55 8.42
CA THR A 30 1.96 3.69 7.02
C THR A 30 2.63 2.66 6.11
N SER A 31 3.93 2.41 6.31
CA SER A 31 4.70 1.39 5.59
C SER A 31 4.13 0.00 5.72
N CYS A 32 3.90 -0.43 6.96
CA CYS A 32 3.30 -1.72 7.25
C CYS A 32 1.90 -1.83 6.68
N SER A 33 1.07 -0.80 6.84
CA SER A 33 -0.32 -0.83 6.38
C SER A 33 -0.45 -1.04 4.87
N TYR A 34 0.20 -0.23 4.02
CA TYR A 34 0.03 -0.40 2.58
C TYR A 34 0.75 -1.67 2.06
N THR A 35 1.89 -2.05 2.65
CA THR A 35 2.63 -3.25 2.23
C THR A 35 1.80 -4.49 2.53
N ALA A 36 1.31 -4.60 3.77
CA ALA A 36 0.44 -5.70 4.18
C ALA A 36 -0.87 -5.71 3.38
N HIS A 37 -1.49 -4.55 3.14
CA HIS A 37 -2.71 -4.49 2.34
C HIS A 37 -2.49 -5.06 0.92
N THR A 38 -1.38 -4.70 0.28
CA THR A 38 -1.05 -5.18 -1.08
C THR A 38 -0.80 -6.68 -1.10
N THR A 39 0.01 -7.20 -0.16
CA THR A 39 0.37 -8.63 -0.13
C THR A 39 -0.81 -9.50 0.29
N VAL A 40 -1.64 -9.04 1.23
CA VAL A 40 -2.87 -9.74 1.63
C VAL A 40 -3.87 -9.75 0.49
N LEU A 41 -4.08 -8.63 -0.21
CA LEU A 41 -4.96 -8.59 -1.37
C LEU A 41 -4.51 -9.57 -2.47
N PHE A 42 -3.20 -9.66 -2.71
CA PHE A 42 -2.62 -10.65 -3.62
C PHE A 42 -2.84 -12.09 -3.12
N GLY A 43 -2.63 -12.34 -1.83
CA GLY A 43 -2.88 -13.64 -1.19
C GLY A 43 -4.33 -14.11 -1.31
N LEU A 44 -5.29 -13.21 -1.08
CA LEU A 44 -6.72 -13.49 -1.26
C LEU A 44 -7.04 -13.86 -2.71
N LEU A 45 -6.42 -13.19 -3.69
CA LEU A 45 -6.62 -13.57 -5.10
C LEU A 45 -6.00 -14.93 -5.43
N LEU A 46 -4.82 -15.23 -4.91
CA LEU A 46 -4.19 -16.55 -5.06
C LEU A 46 -5.05 -17.66 -4.46
N GLU A 47 -5.62 -17.44 -3.28
CA GLU A 47 -6.58 -18.36 -2.66
C GLU A 47 -7.75 -18.64 -3.61
N ARG A 48 -8.32 -17.61 -4.25
CA ARG A 48 -9.40 -17.79 -5.25
C ARG A 48 -8.93 -18.51 -6.52
N VAL A 49 -7.69 -18.34 -6.96
CA VAL A 49 -7.11 -19.14 -8.06
C VAL A 49 -7.06 -20.62 -7.66
N ILE A 50 -6.56 -20.91 -6.46
CA ILE A 50 -6.43 -22.27 -5.94
C ILE A 50 -7.82 -22.91 -5.81
N ALA A 51 -8.79 -22.21 -5.23
CA ALA A 51 -10.17 -22.68 -5.11
C ALA A 51 -10.80 -22.96 -6.50
N THR A 52 -10.53 -22.11 -7.50
CA THR A 52 -11.06 -22.31 -8.87
C THR A 52 -10.43 -23.51 -9.58
N ARG A 53 -9.15 -23.82 -9.32
CA ARG A 53 -8.40 -24.91 -9.98
C ARG A 53 -8.55 -26.26 -9.28
N LEU A 54 -8.58 -26.26 -7.94
CA LEU A 54 -8.55 -27.47 -7.10
C LEU A 54 -9.88 -27.71 -6.38
N VAL A 55 -10.99 -27.53 -7.11
CA VAL A 55 -12.37 -27.70 -6.63
C VAL A 55 -12.57 -28.88 -5.67
N ALA A 56 -12.07 -30.07 -6.03
CA ALA A 56 -12.30 -31.30 -5.27
C ALA A 56 -11.43 -31.46 -4.01
N THR A 57 -10.25 -30.85 -3.99
CA THR A 57 -9.28 -30.97 -2.89
C THR A 57 -9.40 -29.79 -1.92
N TYR A 58 -9.79 -28.62 -2.43
CA TYR A 58 -9.95 -27.40 -1.66
C TYR A 58 -10.93 -27.59 -0.51
N ASP A 59 -12.13 -28.13 -0.77
CA ASP A 59 -13.19 -28.33 0.24
C ASP A 59 -12.73 -29.15 1.46
N LYS A 60 -11.73 -30.02 1.31
CA LYS A 60 -11.19 -30.85 2.40
C LYS A 60 -10.05 -30.19 3.17
N CYS A 61 -9.39 -29.19 2.59
CA CYS A 61 -8.15 -28.60 3.10
C CYS A 61 -8.16 -27.07 3.20
N THR A 62 -9.32 -26.42 3.07
CA THR A 62 -9.49 -24.96 3.05
C THR A 62 -8.73 -24.26 4.19
N ALA A 63 -8.88 -24.74 5.42
CA ALA A 63 -8.24 -24.10 6.59
C ALA A 63 -6.71 -24.15 6.54
N VAL A 64 -6.14 -25.28 6.14
CA VAL A 64 -4.68 -25.46 6.09
C VAL A 64 -4.09 -24.61 4.97
N ILE A 65 -4.71 -24.63 3.78
CA ILE A 65 -4.29 -23.82 2.63
C ILE A 65 -4.36 -22.33 2.98
N GLY A 66 -5.46 -21.89 3.59
CA GLY A 66 -5.64 -20.51 4.04
C GLY A 66 -4.58 -20.08 5.05
N CYS A 67 -4.32 -20.88 6.08
CA CYS A 67 -3.29 -20.57 7.08
C CYS A 67 -1.89 -20.48 6.46
N VAL A 68 -1.50 -21.43 5.61
CA VAL A 68 -0.19 -21.43 4.96
C VAL A 68 -0.03 -20.19 4.07
N LEU A 69 -1.02 -19.87 3.24
CA LEU A 69 -1.01 -18.66 2.41
C LEU A 69 -0.91 -17.40 3.26
N LEU A 70 -1.71 -17.29 4.32
CA LEU A 70 -1.72 -16.13 5.21
C LEU A 70 -0.36 -15.92 5.88
N SER A 71 0.24 -16.98 6.42
CA SER A 71 1.58 -16.92 7.03
C SER A 71 2.64 -16.48 6.02
N LEU A 72 2.59 -16.98 4.79
CA LEU A 72 3.54 -16.59 3.74
C LEU A 72 3.38 -15.11 3.33
N VAL A 73 2.16 -14.63 3.10
CA VAL A 73 1.95 -13.23 2.67
C VAL A 73 2.22 -12.22 3.78
N LEU A 74 1.93 -12.56 5.04
CA LEU A 74 2.27 -11.72 6.18
C LEU A 74 3.78 -11.71 6.43
N GLY A 75 4.43 -12.88 6.39
CA GLY A 75 5.89 -12.96 6.51
C GLY A 75 6.59 -12.13 5.44
N PHE A 76 6.13 -12.23 4.19
CA PHE A 76 6.66 -11.42 3.09
C PHE A 76 6.43 -9.91 3.31
N ALA A 77 5.25 -9.51 3.79
CA ALA A 77 4.97 -8.11 4.12
C ALA A 77 5.92 -7.56 5.19
N VAL A 78 6.18 -8.33 6.25
CA VAL A 78 7.09 -7.96 7.34
C VAL A 78 8.51 -7.76 6.81
N VAL A 79 9.00 -8.67 5.97
CA VAL A 79 10.34 -8.56 5.35
C VAL A 79 10.44 -7.28 4.53
N LEU A 80 9.46 -6.99 3.66
CA LEU A 80 9.45 -5.76 2.87
C LEU A 80 9.43 -4.50 3.75
N CYS A 81 8.72 -4.52 4.88
CA CYS A 81 8.69 -3.40 5.81
C CYS A 81 10.05 -3.17 6.49
N ILE A 82 10.74 -4.23 6.87
CA ILE A 82 12.09 -4.17 7.45
C ILE A 82 13.06 -3.57 6.42
N VAL A 83 13.04 -4.05 5.18
CA VAL A 83 13.89 -3.53 4.09
C VAL A 83 13.69 -2.03 3.92
N LYS A 84 12.44 -1.55 3.94
CA LYS A 84 12.14 -0.11 3.79
C LYS A 84 12.63 0.77 4.94
N GLN A 85 12.86 0.20 6.11
CA GLN A 85 13.12 0.94 7.34
C GLN A 85 14.55 0.79 7.86
N HIS A 86 15.28 -0.26 7.42
CA HIS A 86 16.58 -0.61 7.95
C HIS A 86 17.62 0.53 7.87
N ARG A 87 17.55 1.38 6.83
CA ARG A 87 18.49 2.51 6.63
C ARG A 87 17.95 3.86 7.11
N TYR A 88 16.92 3.88 7.96
CA TYR A 88 16.37 5.14 8.45
C TYR A 88 17.30 5.79 9.49
N CYS A 89 17.89 6.94 9.13
CA CYS A 89 18.72 7.71 10.04
C CYS A 89 17.88 8.51 11.04
N MET A 90 18.22 8.42 12.33
CA MET A 90 17.49 9.06 13.44
C MET A 90 18.05 10.43 13.84
N GLU A 91 19.20 10.84 13.30
CA GLU A 91 19.94 12.02 13.77
C GLU A 91 19.48 13.34 13.12
N GLU A 92 18.75 13.29 12.00
CA GLU A 92 18.30 14.48 11.29
C GLU A 92 16.92 14.97 11.77
N GLN A 93 16.80 16.27 12.03
CA GLN A 93 15.50 16.92 12.27
C GLN A 93 14.76 17.16 10.94
N ALA A 94 13.53 16.68 10.85
CA ALA A 94 12.72 16.79 9.64
C ALA A 94 11.57 17.79 9.80
N VAL A 95 11.34 18.61 8.76
CA VAL A 95 10.19 19.52 8.67
C VAL A 95 8.90 18.79 8.30
N TYR A 96 9.02 17.62 7.68
CA TYR A 96 7.92 16.74 7.34
C TYR A 96 8.39 15.29 7.34
N CYS A 97 7.49 14.35 7.63
CA CYS A 97 7.80 12.93 7.65
C CYS A 97 7.76 12.38 6.21
N SER A 98 8.86 12.51 5.49
CA SER A 98 8.99 11.97 4.13
C SER A 98 9.07 10.44 4.13
N SER A 99 8.29 9.80 3.26
CA SER A 99 8.44 8.37 2.98
C SER A 99 9.74 8.03 2.24
N LEU A 100 10.38 9.03 1.62
CA LEU A 100 11.62 8.89 0.89
C LEU A 100 12.68 9.84 1.47
N THR A 101 13.80 9.27 1.89
CA THR A 101 15.02 10.03 2.25
C THR A 101 16.12 9.70 1.24
N ALA A 102 17.22 10.46 1.21
CA ALA A 102 18.34 10.15 0.31
C ALA A 102 18.90 8.74 0.60
N GLU A 103 19.10 8.42 1.88
CA GLU A 103 19.63 7.13 2.36
C GLU A 103 18.70 5.93 2.09
N THR A 104 17.39 6.15 2.08
CA THR A 104 16.40 5.07 1.90
C THR A 104 15.81 5.04 0.49
N PHE A 105 16.30 5.89 -0.43
CA PHE A 105 15.68 6.07 -1.73
C PHE A 105 15.62 4.76 -2.54
N ASP A 106 16.75 4.08 -2.68
CA ASP A 106 16.87 2.88 -3.50
C ASP A 106 16.04 1.73 -2.94
N ASP A 107 16.11 1.47 -1.63
CA ASP A 107 15.36 0.41 -0.96
C ASP A 107 13.85 0.66 -1.05
N VAL A 108 13.44 1.92 -0.81
CA VAL A 108 12.03 2.32 -0.91
C VAL A 108 11.54 2.22 -2.35
N LEU A 109 12.33 2.63 -3.34
CA LEU A 109 11.98 2.55 -4.75
C LEU A 109 11.84 1.09 -5.20
N LEU A 110 12.80 0.23 -4.84
CA LEU A 110 12.76 -1.19 -5.15
C LEU A 110 11.49 -1.86 -4.61
N VAL A 111 11.17 -1.63 -3.33
CA VAL A 111 9.96 -2.19 -2.73
C VAL A 111 8.69 -1.65 -3.40
N HIS A 112 8.65 -0.37 -3.77
CA HIS A 112 7.49 0.16 -4.51
C HIS A 112 7.33 -0.45 -5.90
N ILE A 113 8.43 -0.67 -6.63
CA ILE A 113 8.39 -1.35 -7.94
C ILE A 113 7.84 -2.78 -7.77
N LEU A 114 8.32 -3.52 -6.77
CA LEU A 114 7.85 -4.88 -6.48
C LEU A 114 6.35 -4.90 -6.12
N LEU A 115 5.90 -3.99 -5.25
CA LEU A 115 4.50 -3.88 -4.87
C LEU A 115 3.61 -3.49 -6.05
N PHE A 116 4.06 -2.57 -6.90
CA PHE A 116 3.35 -2.17 -8.11
C PHE A 116 3.23 -3.32 -9.12
N LEU A 117 4.31 -4.10 -9.31
CA LEU A 117 4.29 -5.30 -10.15
C LEU A 117 3.29 -6.34 -9.62
N MET A 118 3.30 -6.60 -8.31
CA MET A 118 2.30 -7.49 -7.69
C MET A 118 0.87 -6.99 -7.92
N LEU A 119 0.66 -5.67 -7.89
CA LEU A 119 -0.65 -5.08 -8.10
C LEU A 119 -1.13 -5.19 -9.57
N ILE A 120 -0.23 -5.07 -10.54
CA ILE A 120 -0.53 -5.35 -11.96
C ILE A 120 -0.89 -6.83 -12.14
N ILE A 121 -0.11 -7.74 -11.56
CA ILE A 121 -0.39 -9.18 -11.63
C ILE A 121 -1.73 -9.49 -10.96
N ALA A 122 -2.01 -8.90 -9.80
CA ALA A 122 -3.30 -9.01 -9.11
C ALA A 122 -4.46 -8.58 -10.00
N LEU A 123 -4.34 -7.46 -10.71
CA LEU A 123 -5.37 -6.97 -11.63
C LEU A 123 -5.60 -7.93 -12.82
N ALA A 124 -4.51 -8.44 -13.40
CA ALA A 124 -4.59 -9.41 -14.50
C ALA A 124 -5.25 -10.73 -14.06
N VAL A 125 -4.84 -11.27 -12.91
CA VAL A 125 -5.42 -12.48 -12.31
C VAL A 125 -6.89 -12.26 -11.94
N PHE A 126 -7.23 -11.12 -11.35
CA PHE A 126 -8.61 -10.75 -11.03
C PHE A 126 -9.49 -10.77 -12.28
N GLY A 127 -9.05 -10.11 -13.36
CA GLY A 127 -9.75 -10.10 -14.63
C GLY A 127 -9.94 -11.52 -15.18
N MET A 128 -8.86 -12.30 -15.25
CA MET A 128 -8.91 -13.70 -15.72
C MET A 128 -9.92 -14.53 -14.92
N LEU A 129 -9.86 -14.49 -13.59
CA LEU A 129 -10.76 -15.23 -12.70
C LEU A 129 -12.22 -14.79 -12.87
N PHE A 130 -12.46 -13.50 -13.02
CA PHE A 130 -13.80 -12.97 -13.21
C PHE A 130 -14.42 -13.51 -14.51
N PHE A 131 -13.68 -13.46 -15.62
CA PHE A 131 -14.15 -14.01 -16.91
C PHE A 131 -14.31 -15.52 -16.88
N LEU A 132 -13.36 -16.25 -16.27
CA LEU A 132 -13.41 -17.71 -16.16
C LEU A 132 -14.64 -18.16 -15.36
N ASN A 133 -14.86 -17.60 -14.17
CA ASN A 133 -16.00 -17.96 -13.33
C ASN A 133 -17.34 -17.54 -13.97
N MET A 134 -17.40 -16.41 -14.68
CA MET A 134 -18.57 -16.06 -15.49
C MET A 134 -18.87 -17.09 -16.59
N LYS A 135 -17.84 -17.56 -17.28
CA LYS A 135 -17.97 -18.56 -18.35
C LYS A 135 -18.42 -19.91 -17.81
N ILE A 136 -17.85 -20.34 -16.69
CA ILE A 136 -18.24 -21.57 -15.97
C ILE A 136 -19.71 -21.50 -15.57
N ARG A 137 -20.13 -20.40 -14.93
CA ARG A 137 -21.53 -20.19 -14.50
C ARG A 137 -22.53 -20.25 -15.66
N LYS A 138 -22.16 -19.75 -16.85
CA LYS A 138 -23.03 -19.75 -18.03
C LYS A 138 -23.10 -21.11 -18.75
N ARG A 139 -22.02 -21.90 -18.73
CA ARG A 139 -21.93 -23.17 -19.50
C ARG A 139 -22.37 -24.41 -18.73
N ILE A 140 -22.22 -24.42 -17.40
CA ILE A 140 -22.50 -25.61 -16.59
C ILE A 140 -23.97 -25.60 -16.14
N SER A 141 -24.78 -26.48 -16.73
CA SER A 141 -26.18 -26.70 -16.34
C SER A 141 -26.33 -27.80 -15.27
N HIS A 142 -25.56 -28.89 -15.39
CA HIS A 142 -25.79 -30.12 -14.62
C HIS A 142 -24.89 -30.33 -13.38
N ASP A 143 -23.71 -29.70 -13.31
CA ASP A 143 -22.80 -29.86 -12.17
C ASP A 143 -23.04 -28.75 -11.12
N VAL A 144 -23.87 -29.08 -10.13
CA VAL A 144 -24.33 -28.16 -9.08
C VAL A 144 -23.16 -27.64 -8.24
N SER A 145 -22.17 -28.49 -7.94
CA SER A 145 -21.02 -28.13 -7.10
C SER A 145 -20.13 -27.09 -7.77
N LYS A 146 -19.75 -27.31 -9.05
CA LYS A 146 -18.94 -26.34 -9.80
C LYS A 146 -19.68 -25.02 -10.02
N LYS A 147 -21.00 -25.07 -10.24
CA LYS A 147 -21.82 -23.87 -10.41
C LYS A 147 -21.93 -23.07 -9.10
N TYR A 148 -22.06 -23.75 -7.97
CA TYR A 148 -22.06 -23.15 -6.64
C TYR A 148 -20.73 -22.45 -6.36
N GLN A 149 -19.60 -23.15 -6.51
CA GLN A 149 -18.27 -22.57 -6.28
C GLN A 149 -17.97 -21.39 -7.21
N ALA A 150 -18.37 -21.45 -8.49
CA ALA A 150 -18.22 -20.31 -9.41
C ALA A 150 -19.06 -19.10 -8.97
N SER A 151 -20.24 -19.33 -8.40
CA SER A 151 -21.09 -18.25 -7.86
C SER A 151 -20.48 -17.63 -6.61
N GLU A 152 -19.95 -18.45 -5.71
CA GLU A 152 -19.26 -18.02 -4.50
C GLU A 152 -18.00 -17.20 -4.85
N ASN A 153 -17.16 -17.70 -5.77
CA ASN A 153 -15.99 -16.97 -6.24
C ASN A 153 -16.36 -15.64 -6.90
N LEU A 154 -17.43 -15.57 -7.70
CA LEU A 154 -17.89 -14.29 -8.26
C LEU A 154 -18.38 -13.32 -7.19
N GLN A 155 -19.02 -13.81 -6.13
CA GLN A 155 -19.44 -12.96 -5.01
C GLN A 155 -18.22 -12.41 -4.26
N ALA A 156 -17.24 -13.25 -3.95
CA ALA A 156 -15.98 -12.81 -3.34
C ALA A 156 -15.24 -11.78 -4.21
N LEU A 157 -15.14 -12.02 -5.53
CA LEU A 157 -14.51 -11.08 -6.47
C LEU A 157 -15.24 -9.73 -6.53
N ARG A 158 -16.58 -9.69 -6.37
CA ARG A 158 -17.31 -8.41 -6.33
C ARG A 158 -16.94 -7.58 -5.09
N VAL A 159 -16.69 -8.22 -3.96
CA VAL A 159 -16.23 -7.54 -2.72
C VAL A 159 -14.79 -7.05 -2.88
N LEU A 160 -13.93 -7.84 -3.52
CA LEU A 160 -12.53 -7.48 -3.78
C LEU A 160 -12.37 -6.36 -4.82
N ARG A 161 -13.33 -6.23 -5.76
CA ARG A 161 -13.27 -5.25 -6.86
C ARG A 161 -13.05 -3.80 -6.42
N PRO A 162 -13.88 -3.19 -5.55
CA PRO A 162 -13.68 -1.81 -5.14
C PRO A 162 -12.35 -1.61 -4.40
N MET A 163 -11.94 -2.57 -3.56
CA MET A 163 -10.66 -2.51 -2.85
C MET A 163 -9.48 -2.50 -3.83
N LEU A 164 -9.50 -3.37 -4.84
CA LEU A 164 -8.45 -3.45 -5.84
C LEU A 164 -8.37 -2.18 -6.70
N ILE A 165 -9.51 -1.62 -7.12
CA ILE A 165 -9.54 -0.38 -7.91
C ILE A 165 -9.01 0.80 -7.09
N LEU A 166 -9.49 0.97 -5.86
CA LEU A 166 -9.04 2.05 -4.99
C LEU A 166 -7.55 1.95 -4.69
N HIS A 167 -7.04 0.74 -4.45
CA HIS A 167 -5.63 0.53 -4.21
C HIS A 167 -4.79 0.77 -5.48
N PHE A 168 -5.25 0.29 -6.64
CA PHE A 168 -4.58 0.51 -7.94
C PHE A 168 -4.46 1.98 -8.34
N ILE A 169 -5.43 2.82 -7.97
CA ILE A 169 -5.40 4.25 -8.28
C ILE A 169 -4.68 5.03 -7.17
N GLY A 170 -5.05 4.79 -5.91
CA GLY A 170 -4.57 5.57 -4.77
C GLY A 170 -3.09 5.36 -4.50
N TYR A 171 -2.59 4.12 -4.61
CA TYR A 171 -1.21 3.81 -4.29
C TYR A 171 -0.20 4.44 -5.26
N PRO A 172 -0.32 4.30 -6.59
CA PRO A 172 0.58 4.96 -7.52
C PRO A 172 0.49 6.49 -7.44
N LEU A 173 -0.72 7.05 -7.26
CA LEU A 173 -0.89 8.49 -7.10
C LEU A 173 -0.13 9.01 -5.88
N TYR A 174 -0.28 8.36 -4.73
CA TYR A 174 0.48 8.68 -3.52
C TYR A 174 1.99 8.62 -3.75
N PHE A 175 2.45 7.58 -4.44
CA PHE A 175 3.89 7.40 -4.71
C PHE A 175 4.44 8.46 -5.66
N VAL A 176 3.72 8.78 -6.74
CA VAL A 176 4.09 9.85 -7.68
C VAL A 176 4.17 11.20 -6.98
N ILE A 177 3.18 11.53 -6.14
CA ILE A 177 3.22 12.76 -5.33
C ILE A 177 4.47 12.76 -4.45
N SER A 178 4.76 11.65 -3.76
CA SER A 178 5.95 11.53 -2.91
C SER A 178 7.26 11.74 -3.67
N LEU A 179 7.38 11.22 -4.89
CA LEU A 179 8.53 11.43 -5.77
C LEU A 179 8.67 12.89 -6.21
N VAL A 180 7.56 13.53 -6.59
CA VAL A 180 7.56 14.96 -6.97
C VAL A 180 8.03 15.82 -5.81
N PHE A 181 7.51 15.60 -4.60
CA PHE A 181 7.93 16.33 -3.40
C PHE A 181 9.42 16.13 -3.10
N GLN A 182 9.94 14.91 -3.25
CA GLN A 182 11.37 14.64 -3.06
C GLN A 182 12.23 15.29 -4.16
N GLY A 183 11.78 15.27 -5.41
CA GLY A 183 12.44 15.93 -6.53
C GLY A 183 12.54 17.44 -6.33
N LEU A 184 11.43 18.08 -5.90
CA LEU A 184 11.42 19.48 -5.51
C LEU A 184 12.41 19.78 -4.38
N LYS A 185 12.46 18.95 -3.33
CA LYS A 185 13.46 19.10 -2.25
C LYS A 185 14.89 19.03 -2.78
N LYS A 186 15.17 18.16 -3.76
CA LYS A 186 16.51 18.02 -4.36
C LYS A 186 16.89 19.23 -5.23
N ILE A 187 15.95 19.77 -6.00
CA ILE A 187 16.18 20.92 -6.90
C ILE A 187 16.34 22.22 -6.11
N LEU A 188 15.45 22.50 -5.16
CA LEU A 188 15.50 23.73 -4.37
C LEU A 188 16.60 23.69 -3.31
N GLY A 189 17.09 22.52 -2.93
CA GLY A 189 17.97 22.36 -1.78
C GLY A 189 17.19 22.40 -0.46
N SER A 190 17.73 21.75 0.57
CA SER A 190 17.03 21.57 1.85
C SER A 190 16.66 22.89 2.52
N LEU A 191 17.50 23.93 2.40
CA LEU A 191 17.28 25.22 3.03
C LEU A 191 16.14 26.00 2.37
N ILE A 192 16.18 26.19 1.05
CA ILE A 192 15.18 26.96 0.30
C ILE A 192 13.84 26.22 0.31
N PHE A 193 13.84 24.88 0.22
CA PHE A 193 12.62 24.10 0.36
C PHE A 193 11.96 24.31 1.74
N ARG A 194 12.75 24.32 2.82
CA ARG A 194 12.23 24.59 4.18
C ARG A 194 11.67 26.00 4.30
N VAL A 195 12.35 27.00 3.71
CA VAL A 195 11.92 28.40 3.72
C VAL A 195 10.66 28.62 2.89
N LEU A 196 10.53 28.02 1.71
CA LEU A 196 9.31 28.09 0.89
C LEU A 196 8.14 27.40 1.58
N TYR A 197 8.38 26.20 2.14
CA TYR A 197 7.36 25.47 2.86
C TYR A 197 6.87 26.27 4.07
N SER A 198 7.79 26.78 4.91
CA SER A 198 7.43 27.62 6.06
C SER A 198 6.81 28.95 5.66
N ALA A 199 7.24 29.58 4.57
CA ALA A 199 6.66 30.83 4.06
C ALA A 199 5.21 30.63 3.63
N ILE A 200 4.89 29.54 2.91
CA ILE A 200 3.51 29.19 2.54
C ILE A 200 2.63 29.09 3.79
N TYR A 201 3.11 28.45 4.85
CA TYR A 201 2.35 28.33 6.11
C TYR A 201 2.17 29.66 6.85
N VAL A 202 3.20 30.50 6.91
CA VAL A 202 3.09 31.82 7.56
C VAL A 202 2.16 32.75 6.76
N SER A 203 2.17 32.68 5.43
CA SER A 203 1.25 33.47 4.60
C SER A 203 -0.21 33.06 4.75
N VAL A 204 -0.51 31.79 5.04
CA VAL A 204 -1.89 31.35 5.35
C VAL A 204 -2.39 31.93 6.67
N HIS A 205 -1.51 32.14 7.65
CA HIS A 205 -1.86 32.71 8.97
C HIS A 205 -2.00 34.24 8.98
N ARG A 206 -1.65 34.92 7.88
CA ARG A 206 -1.70 36.39 7.78
C ARG A 206 -2.98 36.92 7.12
N PHE A 207 -3.94 36.04 6.82
CA PHE A 207 -5.23 36.36 6.20
C PHE A 207 -6.44 36.23 7.16
N ASP A 208 -6.19 35.95 8.45
CA ASP A 208 -7.15 36.13 9.55
C ASP A 208 -6.71 37.32 10.42
#